data_AF-A0A0D2HRQ2-F1
#
_entry.id   AF-A0A0D2HRQ2-F1
#
_cell.length_a   1.000
_cell.length_b   1.000
_cell.length_c   1.000
_cell.angle_alpha   90.00
_cell.angle_beta   90.00
_cell.angle_gamma   90.00
#
_symmetry.space_group_name_H-M   'P 1'
#
loop_
_entity.id
_entity.type
_entity.pdbx_description
1 polymer ?
#
loop_
_entity_poly.entity_id
_entity_poly.type
_entity_poly.pdbx_seq_one_letter_code
_entity_poly.pdbx_strand_id
1 'polypeptide(L)'
;MLLRFLRWAVFSVAFCLCLISGPAAYCDEPPTPPELGISEQELTQKARSGRLKTSELILLGEDLSWFTKLKLYLYSKELEPFFLGLEDAIRDLARTDPNDQKALARCGKKVFESLALSRKRLAEAGRGDLELEWRRGLAGLIFLDHDWRGRVYDQKKDEIRNSYDLVRLLDCMDARLRGLDRGDPLKCPLR
;
A
#
# COMPACT_ATOMS: atom_id res chain seq x y z
N MET A 1 -37.13 41.65 -42.96
CA MET A 1 -38.46 41.05 -42.68
C MET A 1 -38.84 40.25 -43.93
N LEU A 2 -38.98 38.93 -43.77
CA LEU A 2 -39.44 37.93 -44.75
C LEU A 2 -38.89 38.01 -46.19
N LEU A 3 -37.95 37.10 -46.54
CA LEU A 3 -37.73 36.47 -47.86
C LEU A 3 -36.26 36.02 -48.05
N ARG A 4 -35.69 35.32 -47.05
CA ARG A 4 -34.48 34.49 -47.24
C ARG A 4 -34.60 33.09 -46.62
N PHE A 5 -35.84 32.67 -46.36
CA PHE A 5 -36.23 31.30 -46.03
C PHE A 5 -36.95 30.73 -47.25
N LEU A 6 -36.24 30.19 -48.24
CA LEU A 6 -36.79 29.23 -49.23
C LEU A 6 -35.73 28.87 -50.29
N ARG A 7 -34.62 28.21 -49.91
CA ARG A 7 -33.80 27.50 -50.93
C ARG A 7 -32.69 26.54 -50.45
N TRP A 8 -32.68 26.16 -49.17
CA TRP A 8 -31.70 25.18 -48.64
C TRP A 8 -32.39 24.13 -47.76
N ALA A 9 -33.65 23.79 -48.08
CA ALA A 9 -34.50 22.85 -47.34
C ALA A 9 -34.95 21.65 -48.19
N VAL A 10 -34.16 21.26 -49.19
CA VAL A 10 -34.36 20.02 -49.95
C VAL A 10 -32.98 19.48 -50.25
N PHE A 11 -32.71 18.22 -49.88
CA PHE A 11 -31.42 17.52 -49.83
C PHE A 11 -30.65 17.64 -48.52
N SER A 12 -31.04 16.81 -47.54
CA SER A 12 -30.14 15.87 -46.82
C SER A 12 -30.75 15.33 -45.52
N VAL A 13 -32.08 15.41 -45.35
CA VAL A 13 -32.82 14.55 -44.41
C VAL A 13 -33.23 13.27 -45.16
N ALA A 14 -32.26 12.39 -45.41
CA ALA A 14 -32.47 11.02 -45.90
C ALA A 14 -31.19 10.18 -45.76
N PHE A 15 -30.55 10.22 -44.59
CA PHE A 15 -29.58 9.17 -44.19
C PHE A 15 -29.69 8.91 -42.68
N CYS A 16 -30.93 8.72 -42.22
CA CYS A 16 -31.18 7.86 -41.08
C CYS A 16 -31.01 6.41 -41.56
N LEU A 17 -30.45 5.56 -40.69
CA LEU A 17 -30.40 4.10 -40.76
C LEU A 17 -29.28 3.47 -41.61
N CYS A 18 -28.13 3.29 -40.95
CA CYS A 18 -27.22 2.13 -40.98
C CYS A 18 -26.17 2.42 -39.90
N LEU A 19 -26.38 2.14 -38.60
CA LEU A 19 -26.52 0.82 -38.01
C LEU A 19 -25.62 -0.24 -38.67
N ILE A 20 -24.55 -0.55 -37.93
CA ILE A 20 -24.06 -1.90 -37.62
C ILE A 20 -22.75 -2.32 -38.30
N SER A 21 -21.81 -2.72 -37.43
CA SER A 21 -20.69 -3.65 -37.61
C SER A 21 -19.46 -3.21 -38.41
N GLY A 22 -18.62 -2.37 -37.79
CA GLY A 22 -17.17 -2.60 -37.86
C GLY A 22 -16.79 -3.55 -36.71
N PRO A 23 -15.99 -4.61 -36.92
CA PRO A 23 -15.62 -5.49 -35.82
C PRO A 23 -14.78 -4.67 -34.86
N ALA A 24 -15.20 -4.65 -33.60
CA ALA A 24 -14.30 -4.28 -32.52
C ALA A 24 -13.06 -5.16 -32.69
N ALA A 25 -11.90 -4.53 -32.91
CA ALA A 25 -10.64 -5.22 -32.76
C ALA A 25 -10.62 -5.71 -31.31
N TYR A 26 -10.99 -6.97 -31.12
CA TYR A 26 -10.67 -7.74 -29.94
C TYR A 26 -9.15 -7.74 -29.88
N CYS A 27 -8.60 -6.80 -29.10
CA CYS A 27 -7.31 -7.01 -28.52
C CYS A 27 -7.48 -8.26 -27.66
N ASP A 28 -7.04 -9.42 -28.17
CA ASP A 28 -6.82 -10.58 -27.34
C ASP A 28 -5.96 -10.11 -26.17
N GLU A 29 -6.55 -10.08 -24.97
CA GLU A 29 -5.79 -9.92 -23.74
C GLU A 29 -4.69 -10.99 -23.77
N PRO A 30 -3.41 -10.62 -23.54
CA PRO A 30 -2.37 -11.62 -23.47
C PRO A 30 -2.79 -12.67 -22.44
N PRO A 31 -2.65 -13.97 -22.75
CA PRO A 31 -3.10 -15.03 -21.87
C PRO A 31 -2.55 -14.77 -20.49
N THR A 32 -3.46 -14.66 -19.51
CA THR A 32 -3.10 -14.52 -18.11
C THR A 32 -2.15 -15.67 -17.79
N PRO A 33 -0.92 -15.39 -17.32
CA PRO A 33 0.00 -16.45 -16.99
C PRO A 33 -0.67 -17.37 -15.95
N PRO A 34 -0.48 -18.69 -16.03
CA PRO A 34 -1.14 -19.62 -15.14
C PRO A 34 -0.88 -19.21 -13.70
N GLU A 35 -1.96 -18.99 -12.94
CA GLU A 35 -1.88 -18.75 -11.50
C GLU A 35 -1.08 -19.89 -10.88
N LEU A 36 0.11 -19.58 -10.41
CA LEU A 36 0.99 -20.52 -9.73
C LEU A 36 0.34 -20.94 -8.40
N GLY A 37 -0.45 -22.01 -8.45
CA GLY A 37 -0.58 -23.08 -7.45
C GLY A 37 -1.01 -22.74 -6.02
N ILE A 38 -1.23 -21.48 -5.66
CA ILE A 38 -1.70 -21.09 -4.33
C ILE A 38 -2.77 -20.02 -4.52
N SER A 39 -4.04 -20.39 -4.29
CA SER A 39 -5.13 -19.44 -4.49
C SER A 39 -5.08 -18.34 -3.42
N GLU A 40 -5.22 -17.08 -3.86
CA GLU A 40 -5.31 -15.90 -2.99
C GLU A 40 -6.44 -16.04 -1.95
N GLN A 41 -7.48 -16.81 -2.30
CA GLN A 41 -8.58 -17.19 -1.42
C GLN A 41 -8.11 -18.12 -0.28
N GLU A 42 -7.26 -19.10 -0.57
CA GLU A 42 -6.73 -20.03 0.43
C GLU A 42 -5.77 -19.32 1.40
N LEU A 43 -4.97 -18.37 0.92
CA LEU A 43 -4.12 -17.52 1.76
C LEU A 43 -4.96 -16.61 2.67
N THR A 44 -6.01 -16.00 2.13
CA THR A 44 -6.95 -15.16 2.89
C THR A 44 -7.69 -15.97 3.96
N GLN A 45 -8.05 -17.21 3.65
CA GLN A 45 -8.74 -18.11 4.57
C GLN A 45 -7.80 -18.63 5.67
N LYS A 46 -6.54 -18.95 5.33
CA LYS A 46 -5.49 -19.32 6.29
C LYS A 46 -5.15 -18.17 7.23
N ALA A 47 -5.05 -16.94 6.72
CA ALA A 47 -4.80 -15.73 7.52
C ALA A 47 -5.97 -15.43 8.49
N ARG A 48 -7.21 -15.54 8.02
CA ARG A 48 -8.42 -15.39 8.85
C ARG A 48 -8.55 -16.48 9.92
N SER A 49 -8.01 -17.67 9.68
CA SER A 49 -8.07 -18.80 10.62
C SER A 49 -6.98 -18.79 11.71
N GLY A 50 -6.06 -17.82 11.70
CA GLY A 50 -4.96 -17.74 12.67
C GLY A 50 -3.90 -18.85 12.54
N ARG A 51 -3.92 -19.61 11.43
CA ARG A 51 -3.04 -20.78 11.20
C ARG A 51 -1.74 -20.46 10.45
N LEU A 52 -1.49 -19.22 10.10
CA LEU A 52 -0.22 -18.79 9.50
C LEU A 52 0.69 -18.26 10.60
N LYS A 53 1.83 -18.94 10.84
CA LYS A 53 2.86 -18.40 11.73
C LYS A 53 3.54 -17.21 11.03
N THR A 54 3.87 -16.17 11.78
CA THR A 54 4.53 -14.94 11.27
C THR A 54 5.75 -15.23 10.38
N SER A 55 6.49 -16.31 10.66
CA SER A 55 7.62 -16.79 9.86
C SER A 55 7.25 -17.35 8.47
N GLU A 56 6.06 -17.95 8.32
CA GLU A 56 5.57 -18.45 7.02
C GLU A 56 5.06 -17.31 6.13
N LEU A 57 4.51 -16.25 6.73
CA LEU A 57 4.14 -15.02 6.01
C LEU A 57 5.38 -14.25 5.51
N ILE A 58 6.48 -14.30 6.27
CA ILE A 58 7.78 -13.72 5.87
C ILE A 58 8.41 -14.54 4.74
N LEU A 59 8.41 -15.87 4.82
CA LEU A 59 8.90 -16.76 3.74
C LEU A 59 8.05 -16.65 2.45
N LEU A 60 6.73 -16.49 2.56
CA LEU A 60 5.86 -16.17 1.41
C LEU A 60 6.08 -14.74 0.88
N GLY A 61 6.69 -13.85 1.68
CA GLY A 61 7.06 -12.49 1.32
C GLY A 61 8.33 -12.39 0.46
N GLU A 62 9.22 -13.38 0.51
CA GLU A 62 10.44 -13.41 -0.31
C GLU A 62 10.12 -13.68 -1.80
N ASP A 63 9.04 -14.41 -2.07
CA ASP A 63 8.56 -14.77 -3.42
C ASP A 63 7.27 -14.03 -3.82
N LEU A 64 7.11 -12.77 -3.38
CA LEU A 64 6.02 -11.94 -3.91
C LEU A 64 6.12 -11.87 -5.44
N SER A 65 5.03 -12.24 -6.12
CA SER A 65 4.92 -12.13 -7.57
C SER A 65 5.26 -10.70 -8.00
N TRP A 66 5.81 -10.55 -9.22
CA TRP A 66 6.10 -9.24 -9.79
C TRP A 66 4.89 -8.29 -9.74
N PHE A 67 3.69 -8.82 -10.00
CA PHE A 67 2.44 -8.06 -9.90
C PHE A 67 2.13 -7.59 -8.48
N THR A 68 2.40 -8.42 -7.47
CA THR A 68 2.19 -8.04 -6.07
C THR A 68 3.17 -6.96 -5.64
N LYS A 69 4.44 -7.06 -6.05
CA LYS A 69 5.45 -6.02 -5.83
C LYS A 69 5.03 -4.70 -6.49
N LEU A 70 4.56 -4.75 -7.74
CA LEU A 70 4.05 -3.58 -8.45
C LEU A 70 2.83 -2.97 -7.74
N LYS A 71 1.88 -3.79 -7.28
CA LYS A 71 0.69 -3.34 -6.53
C LYS A 71 1.06 -2.64 -5.22
N LEU A 72 1.99 -3.20 -4.44
CA LEU A 72 2.48 -2.60 -3.20
C LEU A 72 3.24 -1.30 -3.46
N TYR A 73 4.05 -1.26 -4.52
CA TYR A 73 4.70 -0.04 -4.98
C TYR A 73 3.68 1.05 -5.35
N LEU A 74 2.64 0.71 -6.12
CA LEU A 74 1.57 1.65 -6.46
C LEU A 74 0.83 2.17 -5.24
N TYR A 75 0.49 1.30 -4.27
CA TYR A 75 -0.10 1.74 -2.99
C TYR A 75 0.81 2.72 -2.25
N SER A 76 2.10 2.41 -2.17
CA SER A 76 3.06 3.29 -1.51
C SER A 76 3.14 4.66 -2.19
N LYS A 77 3.12 4.71 -3.53
CA LYS A 77 3.16 5.95 -4.31
C LYS A 77 1.88 6.77 -4.19
N GLU A 78 0.73 6.12 -4.25
CA GLU A 78 -0.57 6.79 -4.15
C GLU A 78 -0.80 7.38 -2.76
N LEU A 79 -0.33 6.69 -1.72
CA LEU A 79 -0.56 7.07 -0.33
C LEU A 79 0.60 7.85 0.30
N GLU A 80 1.72 7.99 -0.42
CA GLU A 80 2.93 8.72 -0.01
C GLU A 80 2.60 10.08 0.66
N PRO A 81 1.71 10.95 0.11
CA PRO A 81 1.42 12.24 0.71
C PRO A 81 0.87 12.15 2.15
N PHE A 82 0.16 11.07 2.47
CA PHE A 82 -0.44 10.86 3.79
C PHE A 82 0.59 10.30 4.78
N PHE A 83 1.53 9.49 4.30
CA PHE A 83 2.55 8.81 5.11
C PHE A 83 3.88 9.59 5.22
N LEU A 84 3.94 10.82 4.70
CA LEU A 84 5.12 11.69 4.79
C LEU A 84 5.69 11.78 6.20
N GLY A 85 6.97 11.42 6.33
CA GLY A 85 7.75 11.45 7.56
C GLY A 85 7.68 10.17 8.42
N LEU A 86 6.73 9.26 8.16
CA LEU A 86 6.70 7.97 8.87
C LEU A 86 7.82 7.05 8.41
N GLU A 87 8.10 6.99 7.11
CA GLU A 87 9.22 6.23 6.55
C GLU A 87 10.56 6.69 7.14
N ASP A 88 10.78 7.99 7.24
CA ASP A 88 11.99 8.53 7.85
C ASP A 88 12.09 8.19 9.33
N ALA A 89 10.98 8.23 10.08
CA ALA A 89 10.96 7.84 11.49
C ALA A 89 11.32 6.35 11.67
N ILE A 90 10.83 5.47 10.79
CA ILE A 90 11.15 4.04 10.76
C ILE A 90 12.64 3.82 10.47
N ARG A 91 13.17 4.52 9.46
CA ARG A 91 14.59 4.44 9.09
C ARG A 91 15.50 4.97 10.19
N ASP A 92 15.14 6.08 10.83
CA ASP A 92 15.86 6.63 11.98
C ASP A 92 15.91 5.61 13.14
N LEU A 93 14.79 4.93 13.40
CA LEU A 93 14.73 3.85 14.39
C LEU A 93 15.64 2.67 14.01
N ALA A 94 15.73 2.32 12.72
CA ALA A 94 16.60 1.25 12.23
C ALA A 94 18.10 1.59 12.31
N ARG A 95 18.45 2.87 12.15
CA ARG A 95 19.82 3.38 12.30
C ARG A 95 20.24 3.61 13.76
N THR A 96 19.29 3.60 14.69
CA THR A 96 19.56 3.88 16.11
C THR A 96 20.40 2.76 16.74
N ASP A 97 21.33 3.12 17.62
CA ASP A 97 22.14 2.13 18.35
C ASP A 97 21.22 1.26 19.25
N PRO A 98 21.28 -0.07 19.14
CA PRO A 98 20.51 -1.00 19.97
C PRO A 98 20.76 -0.86 21.48
N ASN A 99 21.86 -0.25 21.89
CA ASN A 99 22.23 -0.05 23.30
C ASN A 99 21.81 1.33 23.85
N ASP A 100 21.47 2.30 22.99
CA ASP A 100 21.00 3.61 23.40
C ASP A 100 19.49 3.61 23.66
N GLN A 101 19.10 3.20 24.87
CA GLN A 101 17.70 3.13 25.29
C GLN A 101 16.95 4.47 25.20
N LYS A 102 17.66 5.60 25.41
CA LYS A 102 17.04 6.93 25.30
C LYS A 102 16.76 7.27 23.85
N ALA A 103 17.68 6.97 22.94
CA ALA A 103 17.46 7.16 21.51
C ALA A 103 16.36 6.24 20.98
N LEU A 104 16.33 4.97 21.40
CA LEU A 104 15.28 4.03 21.02
C LEU A 104 13.89 4.51 21.46
N ALA A 105 13.74 4.98 22.71
CA ALA A 105 12.48 5.53 23.19
C ALA A 105 12.05 6.77 22.40
N ARG A 106 12.98 7.68 22.10
CA ARG A 106 12.72 8.87 21.29
C ARG A 106 12.30 8.53 19.86
N CYS A 107 13.01 7.63 19.19
CA CYS A 107 12.70 7.21 17.83
C CYS A 107 11.38 6.42 17.79
N GLY A 108 11.13 5.52 18.74
CA GLY A 108 9.85 4.82 18.86
C GLY A 108 8.67 5.77 19.07
N LYS A 109 8.84 6.81 19.89
CA LYS A 109 7.85 7.89 20.04
C LYS A 109 7.61 8.63 18.72
N LYS A 110 8.67 8.98 17.99
CA LYS A 110 8.57 9.63 16.67
C LYS A 110 7.80 8.78 15.68
N VAL A 111 8.03 7.46 15.64
CA VAL A 111 7.26 6.52 14.79
C VAL A 111 5.78 6.56 15.15
N PHE A 112 5.43 6.47 16.44
CA PHE A 112 4.03 6.49 16.87
C PHE A 112 3.33 7.83 16.54
N GLU A 113 4.01 8.97 16.78
CA GLU A 113 3.48 10.29 16.46
C GLU A 113 3.27 10.47 14.94
N SER A 114 4.23 10.04 14.12
CA SER A 114 4.12 10.06 12.66
C SER A 114 3.01 9.13 12.15
N LEU A 115 2.81 7.97 12.79
CA LEU A 115 1.72 7.04 12.48
C LEU A 115 0.36 7.69 12.75
N ALA A 116 0.20 8.30 13.92
CA ALA A 116 -1.01 9.04 14.30
C ALA A 116 -1.31 10.19 13.33
N LEU A 117 -0.28 10.96 12.96
CA LEU A 117 -0.42 12.05 11.99
C LEU A 117 -0.81 11.52 10.59
N SER A 118 -0.24 10.41 10.16
CA SER A 118 -0.55 9.79 8.86
C SER A 118 -2.01 9.36 8.79
N ARG A 119 -2.51 8.71 9.86
CA ARG A 119 -3.92 8.32 9.96
C ARG A 119 -4.85 9.53 9.96
N LYS A 120 -4.48 10.60 10.66
CA LYS A 120 -5.23 11.87 10.66
C LYS A 120 -5.32 12.46 9.24
N ARG A 121 -4.19 12.59 8.54
CA ARG A 121 -4.15 13.08 7.14
C ARG A 121 -5.03 12.25 6.21
N LEU A 122 -4.98 10.93 6.37
CA LEU A 122 -5.78 10.02 5.56
C LEU A 122 -7.29 10.18 5.83
N ALA A 123 -7.67 10.34 7.09
CA ALA A 123 -9.06 10.61 7.48
C ALA A 123 -9.55 11.96 6.94
N GLU A 124 -8.72 13.01 7.02
CA GLU A 124 -9.02 14.34 6.50
C GLU A 124 -9.12 14.38 4.97
N ALA A 125 -8.42 13.49 4.27
CA ALA A 125 -8.48 13.41 2.81
C ALA A 125 -9.84 12.95 2.28
N GLY A 126 -10.67 12.29 3.11
CA GLY A 126 -12.01 11.83 2.73
C GLY A 126 -12.03 10.87 1.54
N ARG A 127 -10.91 10.19 1.26
CA ARG A 127 -10.76 9.29 0.12
C ARG A 127 -11.18 7.88 0.52
N GLY A 128 -12.23 7.38 -0.14
CA GLY A 128 -12.63 5.98 -0.02
C GLY A 128 -12.94 5.53 1.40
N ASP A 129 -12.72 4.24 1.66
CA ASP A 129 -12.83 3.65 2.99
C ASP A 129 -11.51 3.85 3.75
N LEU A 130 -11.58 4.57 4.88
CA LEU A 130 -10.41 4.90 5.70
C LEU A 130 -9.63 3.66 6.14
N GLU A 131 -10.32 2.58 6.51
CA GLU A 131 -9.68 1.37 7.03
C GLU A 131 -8.98 0.61 5.90
N LEU A 132 -9.59 0.58 4.71
CA LEU A 132 -8.99 -0.02 3.53
C LEU A 132 -7.73 0.74 3.10
N GLU A 133 -7.82 2.06 2.94
CA GLU A 133 -6.69 2.90 2.53
C GLU A 133 -5.58 2.88 3.58
N TRP A 134 -5.93 2.85 4.87
CA TRP A 134 -4.97 2.73 5.96
C TRP A 134 -4.17 1.44 5.87
N ARG A 135 -4.84 0.30 5.67
CA ARG A 135 -4.19 -1.01 5.52
C ARG A 135 -3.31 -1.08 4.26
N ARG A 136 -3.77 -0.50 3.14
CA ARG A 136 -2.98 -0.39 1.91
C ARG A 136 -1.70 0.41 2.13
N GLY A 137 -1.80 1.53 2.84
CA GLY A 137 -0.66 2.38 3.17
C GLY A 137 0.35 1.68 4.07
N LEU A 138 -0.10 1.01 5.13
CA LEU A 138 0.78 0.23 6.00
C LEU A 138 1.46 -0.92 5.24
N ALA A 139 0.75 -1.63 4.37
CA ALA A 139 1.33 -2.68 3.54
C ALA A 139 2.39 -2.14 2.57
N GLY A 140 2.10 -1.00 1.92
CA GLY A 140 3.07 -0.31 1.05
C GLY A 140 4.33 0.12 1.82
N LEU A 141 4.16 0.62 3.05
CA LEU A 141 5.27 1.05 3.91
C LEU A 141 6.16 -0.12 4.34
N ILE A 142 5.56 -1.23 4.76
CA ILE A 142 6.29 -2.46 5.13
C ILE A 142 7.10 -2.96 3.92
N PHE A 143 6.49 -2.94 2.73
CA PHE A 143 7.18 -3.31 1.50
C PHE A 143 8.39 -2.39 1.20
N LEU A 144 8.22 -1.07 1.30
CA LEU A 144 9.30 -0.11 1.07
C LEU A 144 10.45 -0.27 2.07
N ASP A 145 10.16 -0.52 3.35
CA ASP A 145 11.18 -0.79 4.36
C ASP A 145 11.94 -2.08 4.03
N HIS A 146 11.23 -3.17 3.72
CA HIS A 146 11.86 -4.43 3.33
C HIS A 146 12.78 -4.27 2.12
N ASP A 147 12.30 -3.61 1.06
CA ASP A 147 13.06 -3.33 -0.17
C ASP A 147 14.29 -2.44 0.10
N TRP A 148 14.17 -1.42 0.96
CA TRP A 148 15.31 -0.62 1.40
C TRP A 148 16.34 -1.44 2.18
N ARG A 149 15.90 -2.24 3.16
CA ARG A 149 16.80 -3.08 3.97
C ARG A 149 17.54 -4.11 3.10
N GLY A 150 16.85 -4.71 2.13
CA GLY A 150 17.45 -5.60 1.13
C GLY A 150 18.59 -4.91 0.38
N ARG A 151 18.35 -3.70 -0.16
CA ARG A 151 19.42 -2.93 -0.83
C ARG A 151 20.59 -2.57 0.08
N VAL A 152 20.34 -2.22 1.35
CA VAL A 152 21.41 -1.93 2.32
C VAL A 152 22.29 -3.15 2.54
N TYR A 153 21.65 -4.32 2.70
CA TYR A 153 22.34 -5.61 2.85
C TYR A 153 23.17 -5.96 1.61
N ASP A 154 22.57 -5.89 0.41
CA ASP A 154 23.25 -6.18 -0.86
C ASP A 154 24.45 -5.27 -1.11
N GLN A 155 24.33 -4.00 -0.73
CA GLN A 155 25.38 -3.00 -0.87
C GLN A 155 26.42 -3.06 0.26
N LYS A 156 26.27 -3.98 1.22
CA LYS A 156 27.15 -4.13 2.41
C LYS A 156 27.32 -2.82 3.19
N LYS A 157 26.27 -2.00 3.24
CA LYS A 157 26.27 -0.74 3.96
C LYS A 157 26.02 -0.99 5.44
N ASP A 158 26.87 -0.41 6.29
CA ASP A 158 26.68 -0.41 7.74
C ASP A 158 25.72 0.71 8.18
N GLU A 159 24.47 0.61 7.73
CA GLU A 159 23.43 1.61 7.98
C GLU A 159 22.42 1.14 9.03
N ILE A 160 22.06 -0.14 9.03
CA ILE A 160 21.04 -0.71 9.93
C ILE A 160 21.74 -1.26 11.17
N ARG A 161 21.50 -0.62 12.31
CA ARG A 161 22.09 -1.01 13.61
C ARG A 161 21.10 -1.72 14.51
N ASN A 162 19.80 -1.45 14.34
CA ASN A 162 18.73 -2.02 15.13
C ASN A 162 17.81 -2.90 14.26
N SER A 163 17.98 -4.22 14.42
CA SER A 163 17.09 -5.21 13.82
C SER A 163 15.84 -5.37 14.67
N TYR A 164 14.72 -4.83 14.21
CA TYR A 164 13.40 -5.00 14.83
C TYR A 164 12.41 -5.50 13.78
N ASP A 165 11.36 -6.19 14.25
CA ASP A 165 10.26 -6.62 13.41
C ASP A 165 9.29 -5.45 13.18
N LEU A 166 9.39 -4.82 12.00
CA LEU A 166 8.55 -3.68 11.65
C LEU A 166 7.06 -4.04 11.64
N VAL A 167 6.70 -5.24 11.19
CA VAL A 167 5.30 -5.67 11.10
C VAL A 167 4.72 -5.71 12.51
N ARG A 168 5.39 -6.39 13.44
CA ARG A 168 4.95 -6.46 14.85
C ARG A 168 4.90 -5.10 15.51
N LEU A 169 5.88 -4.22 15.23
CA LEU A 169 5.91 -2.87 15.76
C LEU A 169 4.69 -2.07 15.30
N LEU A 170 4.41 -2.08 13.99
CA LEU A 170 3.29 -1.35 13.40
C LEU A 170 1.94 -1.93 13.83
N ASP A 171 1.79 -3.25 13.90
CA ASP A 171 0.55 -3.90 14.39
C ASP A 171 0.23 -3.47 15.83
N CYS A 172 1.24 -3.48 16.70
CA CYS A 172 1.09 -3.01 18.07
C CYS A 172 0.72 -1.53 18.15
N MET A 173 1.42 -0.67 17.39
CA MET A 173 1.16 0.76 17.40
C MET A 173 -0.20 1.09 16.78
N ASP A 174 -0.62 0.40 15.73
CA ASP A 174 -1.94 0.54 15.11
C ASP A 174 -3.06 0.15 16.08
N ALA A 175 -2.92 -0.99 16.75
CA ALA A 175 -3.91 -1.45 17.72
C ALA A 175 -4.11 -0.42 18.84
N ARG A 176 -3.02 0.17 19.35
CA ARG A 176 -3.09 1.21 20.38
C ARG A 176 -3.63 2.53 19.85
N LEU A 177 -3.21 2.96 18.66
CA LEU A 177 -3.71 4.17 18.00
C LEU A 177 -5.23 4.12 17.79
N ARG A 178 -5.76 2.93 17.49
CA ARG A 178 -7.18 2.70 17.23
C ARG A 178 -7.99 2.33 18.49
N GLY A 179 -7.36 2.28 19.66
CA GLY A 179 -8.00 1.92 20.91
C GLY A 179 -8.43 0.46 21.02
N LEU A 180 -7.86 -0.42 20.19
CA LEU A 180 -8.07 -1.87 20.22
C LEU A 180 -7.25 -2.53 21.35
N ASP A 181 -6.12 -1.92 21.71
CA ASP A 181 -5.29 -2.27 22.87
C ASP A 181 -5.15 -1.05 23.80
N ARG A 182 -5.20 -1.27 25.11
CA ARG A 182 -5.08 -0.23 26.17
C ARG A 182 -3.64 -0.06 26.69
N GLY A 183 -2.66 -0.78 26.13
CA GLY A 183 -1.25 -0.65 26.51
C GLY A 183 -0.65 0.74 26.23
N ASP A 184 0.42 1.07 26.96
CA ASP A 184 1.20 2.31 26.74
C ASP A 184 1.83 2.30 25.34
N PRO A 185 1.47 3.23 24.42
CA PRO A 185 1.96 3.30 23.04
C PRO A 185 3.46 3.11 22.85
N LEU A 186 4.28 3.54 23.83
CA LEU A 186 5.73 3.47 23.75
C LEU A 186 6.31 2.11 24.16
N LYS A 187 5.49 1.21 24.71
CA LYS A 187 5.86 -0.17 25.07
C LYS A 187 5.57 -1.19 23.96
N CYS A 188 5.66 -0.80 22.69
CA CYS A 188 5.56 -1.74 21.58
C CYS A 188 6.89 -2.49 21.41
N PRO A 189 6.85 -3.75 20.92
CA PRO A 189 8.06 -4.57 20.81
C PRO A 189 9.03 -3.96 19.81
N LEU A 190 10.21 -3.59 20.29
CA LEU A 190 11.37 -3.21 19.47
C LEU A 190 12.34 -4.39 19.29
N ARG A 191 12.08 -5.52 19.97
CA ARG A 191 12.75 -6.82 19.90
C ARG A 191 11.78 -7.93 20.26
#